data_AF-A0AAJ2H411-F1
#
_entry.id   AF-A0AAJ2H411-F1
#
_cell.length_a   1.000
_cell.length_b   1.000
_cell.length_c   1.000
_cell.angle_alpha   90.00
_cell.angle_beta   90.00
_cell.angle_gamma   90.00
#
_symmetry.space_group_name_H-M   'P 1'
#
loop_
_entity.id
_entity.type
_entity.pdbx_description
1 polymer ?
#
loop_
_entity_poly.entity_id
_entity_poly.type
_entity_poly.pdbx_seq_one_letter_code
_entity_poly.pdbx_strand_id
1 'polypeptide(L)'
;FEHYHRLAYDCNDLQIQAIDQSIEISWGIDAGKPGQLADETAIALFTNITQQLIAPAALQLHRVEFVNPPPANMHIYEKYFGCTVVFEADRTRIRLPVSILATPINRADDTLK
;
A
#
# COMPACT_ATOMS: atom_id res chain seq x y z
N PHE A 1 -33.50 -7.07 -5.06
CA PHE A 1 -32.68 -5.91 -5.47
C PHE A 1 -31.30 -6.00 -4.82
N GLU A 2 -30.59 -7.12 -5.02
CA GLU A 2 -29.33 -7.45 -4.33
C GLU A 2 -28.45 -8.22 -5.35
N HIS A 3 -28.17 -7.62 -6.51
CA HIS A 3 -27.42 -8.30 -7.58
C HIS A 3 -26.62 -7.34 -8.49
N TYR A 4 -26.31 -6.14 -8.01
CA TYR A 4 -25.61 -5.13 -8.83
C TYR A 4 -24.50 -4.39 -8.07
N HIS A 5 -23.71 -5.13 -7.30
CA HIS A 5 -22.45 -4.63 -6.71
C HIS A 5 -21.28 -5.55 -7.04
N ARG A 6 -21.37 -6.25 -8.19
CA ARG A 6 -20.40 -7.27 -8.62
C ARG A 6 -19.72 -6.95 -9.96
N LEU A 7 -19.73 -5.68 -10.37
CA LEU A 7 -19.18 -5.25 -11.66
C LEU A 7 -18.11 -4.15 -11.55
N ALA A 8 -17.62 -3.83 -10.35
CA ALA A 8 -16.61 -2.80 -10.14
C ALA A 8 -15.36 -3.24 -9.36
N TYR A 9 -15.36 -4.42 -8.71
CA TYR A 9 -14.27 -4.87 -7.83
C TYR A 9 -13.50 -6.10 -8.36
N ASP A 10 -13.75 -6.49 -9.61
CA ASP A 10 -13.35 -7.77 -10.18
C ASP A 10 -11.90 -7.81 -10.73
N CYS A 11 -10.93 -7.18 -10.05
CA CYS A 11 -9.52 -7.40 -10.44
C CYS A 11 -8.44 -7.23 -9.35
N ASN A 12 -8.79 -7.02 -8.08
CA ASN A 12 -7.80 -7.19 -7.01
C ASN A 12 -8.53 -7.34 -5.68
N ASP A 13 -8.22 -8.39 -4.94
CA ASP A 13 -8.63 -8.62 -3.55
C ASP A 13 -8.01 -7.59 -2.59
N LEU A 14 -8.14 -6.30 -2.90
CA LEU A 14 -7.64 -5.21 -2.08
C LEU A 14 -8.52 -5.10 -0.83
N GLN A 15 -7.99 -5.57 0.29
CA GLN A 15 -8.60 -5.49 1.61
C GLN A 15 -7.91 -4.40 2.41
N ILE A 16 -8.69 -3.41 2.84
CA ILE A 16 -8.22 -2.34 3.72
C ILE A 16 -8.91 -2.52 5.07
N GLN A 17 -8.12 -2.66 6.13
CA GLN A 17 -8.61 -2.85 7.49
C GLN A 17 -7.87 -1.92 8.46
N ALA A 18 -8.60 -1.30 9.37
CA ALA A 18 -8.01 -0.60 10.51
C ALA A 18 -7.82 -1.59 11.65
N ILE A 19 -6.58 -1.80 12.08
CA ILE A 19 -6.19 -2.69 13.17
C ILE A 19 -5.48 -1.83 14.22
N ASP A 20 -6.11 -1.68 15.39
CA ASP A 20 -5.64 -0.83 16.49
C ASP A 20 -5.38 0.63 16.04
N GLN A 21 -4.11 1.05 16.03
CA GLN A 21 -3.64 2.36 15.58
C GLN A 21 -2.94 2.30 14.21
N SER A 22 -3.14 1.21 13.48
CA SER A 22 -2.57 1.01 12.15
C SER A 22 -3.68 0.74 11.13
N ILE A 23 -3.42 1.12 9.89
CA ILE A 23 -4.18 0.71 8.72
C ILE A 23 -3.34 -0.35 8.02
N GLU A 24 -3.96 -1.47 7.74
CA GLU A 24 -3.42 -2.54 6.93
C GLU A 24 -4.13 -2.55 5.58
N ILE A 25 -3.34 -2.47 4.53
CA ILE A 25 -3.78 -2.61 3.15
C ILE A 25 -3.15 -3.90 2.65
N SER A 26 -3.96 -4.88 2.27
CA SER A 26 -3.48 -6.15 1.76
C SER A 26 -4.17 -6.51 0.45
N TRP A 27 -3.48 -7.22 -0.42
CA TRP A 27 -4.10 -7.79 -1.61
C TRP A 27 -3.62 -9.22 -1.86
N GLY A 28 -4.56 -10.05 -2.30
CA GLY A 28 -4.33 -11.44 -2.66
C GLY A 28 -3.70 -11.60 -4.03
N ILE A 29 -3.30 -12.84 -4.32
CA ILE A 29 -2.78 -13.30 -5.62
C ILE A 29 -3.87 -13.89 -6.52
N ASP A 30 -5.14 -13.70 -6.16
CA ASP A 30 -6.30 -14.37 -6.77
C ASP A 30 -6.55 -14.01 -8.23
N ALA A 31 -6.03 -12.86 -8.71
CA ALA A 31 -6.03 -12.49 -10.13
C ALA A 31 -4.87 -13.12 -10.93
N GLY A 32 -4.13 -14.07 -10.35
CA GLY A 32 -2.85 -14.57 -10.83
C GLY A 32 -1.71 -13.80 -10.16
N LYS A 33 -0.59 -14.47 -9.84
CA LYS A 33 0.60 -13.82 -9.26
C LYS A 33 0.93 -12.59 -10.13
N PRO A 34 0.67 -11.36 -9.66
CA PRO A 34 1.22 -10.20 -10.34
C PRO A 34 2.72 -10.45 -10.35
N GLY A 35 3.38 -10.35 -11.51
CA GLY A 35 4.83 -10.54 -11.55
C GLY A 35 5.47 -9.64 -10.49
N GLN A 36 6.58 -10.07 -9.88
CA GLN A 36 7.27 -9.32 -8.82
C GLN A 36 7.39 -7.81 -9.09
N LEU A 37 7.64 -7.44 -10.34
CA LEU A 37 7.70 -6.03 -10.79
C LEU A 37 6.38 -5.26 -10.67
N ALA A 38 5.24 -5.91 -10.85
CA ALA A 38 3.92 -5.29 -10.71
C ALA A 38 3.62 -4.96 -9.24
N ASP A 39 3.91 -5.87 -8.31
CA ASP A 39 3.77 -5.63 -6.87
C ASP A 39 4.73 -4.53 -6.38
N GLU A 40 5.99 -4.59 -6.81
CA GLU A 40 6.99 -3.56 -6.49
C GLU A 40 6.55 -2.19 -7.01
N THR A 41 6.06 -2.12 -8.25
CA THR A 41 5.56 -0.88 -8.84
C THR A 41 4.32 -0.37 -8.11
N ALA A 42 3.38 -1.24 -7.75
CA ALA A 42 2.16 -0.87 -7.04
C ALA A 42 2.48 -0.28 -5.65
N ILE A 43 3.34 -0.95 -4.88
CA ILE A 43 3.75 -0.47 -3.55
C ILE A 43 4.56 0.84 -3.66
N ALA A 44 5.49 0.93 -4.61
CA ALA A 44 6.27 2.14 -4.84
C ALA A 44 5.37 3.31 -5.25
N LEU A 45 4.42 3.09 -6.16
CA LEU A 45 3.45 4.10 -6.59
C LEU A 45 2.56 4.54 -5.43
N PHE A 46 2.03 3.60 -4.64
CA PHE A 46 1.22 3.90 -3.47
C PHE A 46 1.98 4.74 -2.44
N THR A 47 3.22 4.34 -2.13
CA THR A 47 4.10 5.04 -1.19
C THR A 47 4.39 6.45 -1.70
N ASN A 48 4.70 6.59 -2.98
CA ASN A 48 5.03 7.88 -3.60
C ASN A 48 3.83 8.82 -3.66
N ILE A 49 2.66 8.35 -4.11
CA ILE A 49 1.43 9.14 -4.14
C ILE A 49 1.05 9.57 -2.71
N THR A 50 1.07 8.65 -1.75
CA THR A 50 0.74 8.95 -0.36
C THR A 50 1.68 10.01 0.20
N GLN A 51 2.99 9.84 0.00
CA GLN A 51 4.00 10.83 0.42
C GLN A 51 3.79 12.20 -0.23
N GLN A 52 3.41 12.27 -1.51
CA GLN A 52 3.08 13.53 -2.17
C GLN A 52 1.82 14.17 -1.58
N LEU A 53 0.81 13.39 -1.23
CA LEU A 53 -0.45 13.88 -0.65
C LEU A 53 -0.26 14.47 0.75
N ILE A 54 0.60 13.88 1.57
CA ILE A 54 0.79 14.33 2.96
C ILE A 54 1.99 15.27 3.14
N ALA A 55 2.78 15.54 2.09
CA ALA A 55 3.92 16.44 2.17
C ALA A 55 3.48 17.82 2.73
N PRO A 56 4.20 18.43 3.68
CA PRO A 56 5.56 18.12 4.12
C PRO A 56 5.66 17.03 5.22
N ALA A 57 4.56 16.43 5.65
CA ALA A 57 4.62 15.31 6.59
C ALA A 57 5.27 14.08 5.94
N ALA A 58 6.00 13.30 6.73
CA ALA A 58 6.68 12.09 6.25
C ALA A 58 5.77 10.87 6.41
N LEU A 59 5.65 10.07 5.35
CA LEU A 59 5.00 8.77 5.39
C LEU A 59 5.91 7.81 6.16
N GLN A 60 5.44 7.31 7.30
CA GLN A 60 6.14 6.29 8.07
C GLN A 60 5.38 4.98 7.97
N LEU A 61 5.88 4.07 7.14
CA LEU A 61 5.34 2.71 7.10
C LEU A 61 5.82 1.94 8.34
N HIS A 62 4.95 1.11 8.91
CA HIS A 62 5.31 0.23 10.00
C HIS A 62 5.91 -1.08 9.49
N ARG A 63 5.33 -1.63 8.41
CA ARG A 63 5.75 -2.91 7.84
C ARG A 63 5.26 -3.04 6.40
N VAL A 64 6.08 -3.66 5.56
CA VAL A 64 5.69 -4.10 4.21
C VAL A 64 5.95 -5.60 4.11
N GLU A 65 5.00 -6.33 3.55
CA GLU A 65 5.09 -7.75 3.31
C GLU A 65 4.86 -8.01 1.83
N PHE A 66 5.73 -8.78 1.20
CA PHE A 66 5.61 -9.21 -0.19
C PHE A 66 5.33 -10.71 -0.22
N VAL A 67 4.39 -11.11 -1.08
CA VAL A 67 4.17 -12.54 -1.40
C VAL A 67 5.33 -13.14 -2.20
N ASN A 68 6.10 -12.29 -2.88
CA ASN A 68 7.22 -12.69 -3.72
C ASN A 68 8.41 -13.20 -2.87
N PRO A 69 9.23 -14.12 -3.42
CA PRO A 69 10.44 -14.56 -2.75
C PRO A 69 11.42 -13.40 -2.54
N PRO A 70 12.33 -13.51 -1.57
CA PRO A 70 13.28 -12.45 -1.31
C PRO A 70 14.19 -12.20 -2.53
N PRO A 71 14.39 -10.93 -2.91
CA PRO A 71 15.38 -10.56 -3.91
C PRO A 71 16.79 -10.72 -3.35
N ALA A 72 17.80 -10.73 -4.23
CA ALA A 72 19.20 -10.87 -3.83
C ALA A 72 19.66 -9.81 -2.81
N ASN A 73 19.04 -8.63 -2.81
CA ASN A 73 19.38 -7.52 -1.92
C ASN A 73 18.13 -6.96 -1.21
N MET A 74 17.67 -7.65 -0.16
CA MET A 74 16.50 -7.22 0.63
C MET A 74 16.68 -5.83 1.27
N HIS A 75 17.91 -5.46 1.64
CA HIS A 75 18.20 -4.19 2.33
C HIS A 75 17.84 -2.94 1.51
N ILE A 76 17.79 -3.04 0.17
CA ILE A 76 17.39 -1.92 -0.69
C ILE A 76 15.92 -1.54 -0.41
N TYR A 77 15.07 -2.52 -0.14
CA TYR A 77 13.65 -2.31 0.11
C TYR A 77 13.43 -1.69 1.49
N GLU A 78 14.12 -2.19 2.52
CA GLU A 78 14.07 -1.60 3.85
C GLU A 78 14.54 -0.14 3.84
N LYS A 79 15.61 0.16 3.08
CA LYS A 79 16.11 1.53 2.91
C LYS A 79 15.13 2.43 2.14
N TYR A 80 14.46 1.88 1.12
CA TYR A 80 13.50 2.64 0.31
C TYR A 80 12.22 2.95 1.08
N PHE A 81 11.68 1.97 1.82
CA PHE A 81 10.43 2.13 2.59
C PHE A 81 10.66 2.72 3.98
N GLY A 82 11.88 2.68 4.50
CA GLY A 82 12.21 3.13 5.85
C GLY A 82 11.61 2.27 6.96
N CYS A 83 11.23 1.03 6.66
CA CYS A 83 10.58 0.10 7.59
C CYS A 83 11.03 -1.34 7.39
N THR A 84 10.61 -2.24 8.28
CA THR A 84 10.86 -3.68 8.12
C THR A 84 10.08 -4.21 6.91
N VAL A 85 10.79 -4.95 6.05
CA VAL A 85 10.22 -5.60 4.86
C VAL A 85 10.34 -7.12 5.00
N VAL A 86 9.22 -7.83 4.82
CA VAL A 86 9.16 -9.30 4.88
C VAL A 86 8.82 -9.84 3.49
N PHE A 87 9.50 -10.89 3.07
CA PHE A 87 9.25 -11.61 1.81
C PHE A 87 8.66 -12.99 2.11
N GLU A 88 8.13 -13.67 1.09
CA GLU A 88 7.44 -14.97 1.22
C GLU A 88 6.25 -14.96 2.19
N ALA A 89 5.54 -13.84 2.28
CA ALA A 89 4.30 -13.76 3.03
C ALA A 89 3.15 -14.46 2.30
N ASP A 90 2.04 -14.75 3.00
CA ASP A 90 0.84 -15.35 2.40
C ASP A 90 0.13 -14.41 1.41
N ARG A 91 0.34 -13.10 1.56
CA ARG A 91 -0.20 -12.04 0.71
C ARG A 91 0.67 -10.79 0.81
N THR A 92 0.52 -9.88 -0.15
CA THR A 92 1.18 -8.57 -0.06
C THR A 92 0.43 -7.69 0.92
N ARG A 93 1.13 -7.10 1.90
CA ARG A 93 0.56 -6.23 2.94
C ARG A 93 1.38 -4.96 3.13
N ILE A 94 0.71 -3.84 3.35
CA ILE A 94 1.31 -2.58 3.78
C ILE A 94 0.63 -2.18 5.08
N ARG A 95 1.43 -1.89 6.11
CA ARG A 95 0.95 -1.35 7.38
C ARG A 95 1.48 0.06 7.58
N LEU A 96 0.59 0.99 7.86
CA LEU A 96 0.86 2.40 8.09
C LEU A 96 0.06 2.89 9.31
N PRO A 97 0.48 3.96 10.00
CA PRO A 97 -0.24 4.47 11.15
C PRO A 97 -1.57 5.10 10.73
N VAL A 98 -2.62 4.89 11.52
CA VAL A 98 -3.95 5.50 11.28
C VAL A 98 -3.90 7.04 11.36
N SER A 99 -2.90 7.58 12.07
CA SER A 99 -2.66 9.03 12.17
C SER A 99 -2.43 9.70 10.81
N ILE A 100 -2.06 8.94 9.77
CA ILE A 100 -1.96 9.50 8.42
C ILE A 100 -3.29 10.02 7.90
N LEU A 101 -4.42 9.41 8.28
CA LEU A 101 -5.75 9.88 7.90
C LEU A 101 -6.11 11.23 8.55
N ALA A 102 -5.46 11.53 9.68
CA ALA A 102 -5.59 12.82 10.35
C ALA A 102 -4.60 13.87 9.80
N THR A 103 -3.69 13.48 8.90
CA THR A 103 -2.72 14.40 8.30
C THR A 103 -3.40 15.23 7.21
N PRO A 104 -3.27 16.56 7.21
CA PRO A 104 -3.86 17.39 6.17
C PRO A 104 -3.25 17.02 4.80
N ILE A 105 -4.13 16.75 3.84
CA ILE A 105 -3.72 16.48 2.46
C ILE A 105 -3.34 17.83 1.83
N ASN A 106 -2.11 17.95 1.36
CA ASN A 106 -1.54 19.17 0.78
C ASN A 106 -2.01 19.44 -0.66
N ARG A 107 -2.97 18.66 -1.17
CA ARG A 107 -3.85 19.11 -2.25
C ARG A 107 -5.08 19.79 -1.66
N ALA A 108 -4.87 20.97 -1.10
CA ALA A 108 -5.88 21.99 -1.24
C ALA A 108 -5.84 22.42 -2.72
N ASP A 109 -6.89 22.10 -3.46
CA ASP A 109 -7.15 22.64 -4.79
C ASP A 109 -6.97 24.18 -4.80
N ASP A 110 -5.83 24.66 -5.27
CA ASP A 110 -5.62 26.06 -5.67
C ASP A 110 -5.93 26.22 -7.18
N THR A 111 -7.02 25.59 -7.64
CA THR A 111 -7.49 25.68 -9.04
C THR A 111 -8.99 25.97 -9.21
N LEU A 112 -9.65 26.53 -8.19
CA LEU A 112 -10.89 27.29 -8.39
C LEU A 112 -10.59 28.80 -8.25
N LYS A 113 -10.01 29.38 -9.31
CA LYS A 113 -10.09 30.82 -9.59
C LYS A 113 -10.49 31.02 -11.04
#